data_AF-A0A803P1U7-F1
#
_entry.id   AF-A0A803P1U7-F1
#
_cell.length_a   1.000
_cell.length_b   1.000
_cell.length_c   1.000
_cell.angle_alpha   90.00
_cell.angle_beta   90.00
_cell.angle_gamma   90.00
#
_symmetry.space_group_name_H-M   'P 1'
#
loop_
_entity.id
_entity.type
_entity.pdbx_description
1 polymer ?
#
loop_
_entity_poly.entity_id
_entity_poly.type
_entity_poly.pdbx_seq_one_letter_code
_entity_poly.pdbx_strand_id
1 'polypeptide(L)'
;MEVEIVQTTVEILVALVVILTLGLLSVIFFEAYRRRHNHTHVEAPAIFEDPHSLKQIPCPSIFDPAEKYLSLIVPAFNEEHRLPVALEEMMNYLQQRAAKDKSFSFEVVIVDDGSADGTKRVAFEYVRKYNVDNVRVILLGRNHGKGEAIRKGMLHSRGELLLMLDADGATKITDLEKLENQILSVARKEFNSGDLAASDSTVKVADIPLAAFGSRAHLEEKALSTRKWYRNFLMKGFHLVVLLSAGPGIRDTQCGFKMFTRSSARKLFSNIRLRRWCFDVELVYLCKHFGIRVLEISVNWSEIPGSKVNPLSIPNMLWELVLMSIGYRTGMWRIRT
;
A
#
# COMPACT_ATOMS: atom_id res chain seq x y z
N MET A 1 -57.93 -2.47 -19.70
CA MET A 1 -57.02 -1.79 -20.64
C MET A 1 -55.91 -1.02 -19.91
N GLU A 2 -56.18 0.04 -19.14
CA GLU A 2 -55.10 0.78 -18.44
C GLU A 2 -54.33 -0.07 -17.41
N VAL A 3 -55.03 -0.87 -16.59
CA VAL A 3 -54.41 -1.75 -15.58
C VAL A 3 -53.48 -2.79 -16.22
N GLU A 4 -53.88 -3.31 -17.37
CA GLU A 4 -53.17 -4.36 -18.12
C GLU A 4 -51.90 -3.81 -18.80
N ILE A 5 -51.96 -2.58 -19.30
CA ILE A 5 -50.80 -1.85 -19.84
C ILE A 5 -49.79 -1.54 -18.73
N VAL A 6 -50.26 -1.10 -17.55
CA VAL A 6 -49.38 -0.83 -16.40
C VAL A 6 -48.70 -2.12 -15.94
N GLN A 7 -49.43 -3.23 -15.81
CA GLN A 7 -48.85 -4.51 -15.41
C GLN A 7 -47.80 -5.01 -16.42
N THR A 8 -48.10 -4.98 -17.71
CA THR A 8 -47.16 -5.37 -18.77
C THR A 8 -45.90 -4.48 -18.75
N THR A 9 -46.06 -3.18 -18.52
CA THR A 9 -44.92 -2.24 -18.43
C THR A 9 -44.04 -2.55 -17.22
N VAL A 10 -44.63 -2.89 -16.07
CA VAL A 10 -43.89 -3.29 -14.86
C VAL A 10 -43.16 -4.61 -15.11
N GLU A 11 -43.78 -5.60 -15.72
CA GLU A 11 -43.16 -6.89 -16.05
C GLU A 11 -41.96 -6.72 -17.00
N ILE A 12 -42.09 -5.88 -18.04
CA ILE A 12 -40.99 -5.54 -18.95
C ILE A 12 -39.86 -4.85 -18.19
N LEU A 13 -40.17 -3.89 -17.30
CA LEU A 13 -39.16 -3.19 -16.52
C LEU A 13 -38.41 -4.15 -15.57
N VAL A 14 -39.13 -5.05 -14.91
CA VAL A 14 -38.54 -6.08 -14.04
C VAL A 14 -37.65 -7.02 -14.86
N ALA A 15 -38.12 -7.51 -16.01
CA ALA A 15 -37.34 -8.37 -16.89
C ALA A 15 -36.06 -7.67 -17.37
N LEU A 16 -36.14 -6.39 -17.76
CA LEU A 16 -34.97 -5.58 -18.13
C LEU A 16 -33.98 -5.45 -16.97
N VAL A 17 -34.45 -5.19 -15.75
CA VAL A 17 -33.59 -5.12 -14.56
C VAL A 17 -32.92 -6.47 -14.29
N VAL A 18 -33.64 -7.59 -14.41
CA VAL A 18 -33.08 -8.94 -14.23
C VAL A 18 -32.02 -9.24 -15.29
N ILE A 19 -32.28 -8.94 -16.57
CA ILE A 19 -31.32 -9.15 -17.65
C ILE A 19 -30.06 -8.29 -17.44
N LEU A 20 -30.22 -7.01 -17.11
CA LEU A 20 -29.10 -6.10 -16.86
C LEU A 20 -28.27 -6.54 -15.65
N THR A 21 -28.91 -6.99 -14.57
CA THR A 21 -28.22 -7.47 -13.37
C THR A 21 -27.48 -8.79 -13.63
N LEU A 22 -28.10 -9.76 -14.30
CA LEU A 22 -27.43 -11.01 -14.68
C LEU A 22 -26.26 -10.76 -15.65
N GLY A 23 -26.44 -9.85 -16.61
CA GLY A 23 -25.37 -9.41 -17.51
C GLY A 23 -24.20 -8.80 -16.76
N LEU A 24 -24.46 -7.87 -15.83
CA LEU A 24 -23.43 -7.25 -14.99
C LEU A 24 -22.70 -8.29 -14.13
N LEU A 25 -23.43 -9.20 -13.46
CA LEU A 25 -22.85 -10.27 -12.67
C LEU A 25 -21.97 -11.20 -13.51
N SER A 26 -22.39 -11.51 -14.73
CA SER A 26 -21.62 -12.33 -15.68
C SER A 26 -20.32 -11.64 -16.09
N VAL A 27 -20.36 -10.33 -16.38
CA VAL A 27 -19.16 -9.54 -16.68
C VAL A 27 -18.22 -9.50 -15.49
N ILE A 28 -18.73 -9.27 -14.27
CA ILE A 28 -17.92 -9.25 -13.05
C ILE A 28 -17.25 -10.61 -12.84
N PHE A 29 -18.02 -11.70 -12.94
CA PHE A 29 -17.50 -13.06 -12.76
C PHE A 29 -16.44 -13.40 -13.82
N PHE A 30 -16.72 -13.14 -15.09
CA PHE A 30 -15.78 -13.40 -16.17
C PHE A 30 -14.51 -12.56 -16.02
N GLU A 31 -14.61 -11.30 -15.59
CA GLU A 31 -13.44 -10.45 -15.35
C GLU A 31 -12.62 -10.93 -14.15
N ALA A 32 -13.28 -11.32 -13.05
CA ALA A 32 -12.60 -11.91 -11.89
C ALA A 32 -11.90 -13.22 -12.25
N TYR A 33 -12.54 -14.06 -13.07
CA TYR A 33 -11.98 -15.30 -13.60
C TYR A 33 -10.81 -15.04 -14.56
N ARG A 34 -10.95 -14.10 -15.49
CA ARG A 34 -9.86 -13.69 -16.41
C ARG A 34 -8.64 -13.21 -15.64
N ARG A 35 -8.85 -12.50 -14.52
CA ARG A 35 -7.76 -12.02 -13.64
C ARG A 35 -7.18 -13.10 -12.72
N ARG A 36 -7.79 -14.29 -12.61
CA ARG A 36 -7.29 -15.41 -11.78
C ARG A 36 -5.84 -15.75 -12.05
N HIS A 37 -5.49 -15.85 -13.33
CA HIS A 37 -4.15 -16.22 -13.78
C HIS A 37 -3.26 -15.01 -14.08
N ASN A 38 -3.81 -13.79 -13.98
CA ASN A 38 -3.08 -12.56 -14.26
C ASN A 38 -2.24 -12.15 -13.03
N HIS A 39 -1.33 -13.04 -12.64
CA HIS A 39 -0.25 -12.82 -11.68
C HIS A 39 0.92 -12.05 -12.31
N THR A 40 0.76 -11.55 -13.55
CA THR A 40 1.77 -10.86 -14.36
C THR A 40 2.05 -9.47 -13.81
N HIS A 41 2.47 -9.41 -12.54
CA HIS A 41 3.27 -8.31 -12.04
C HIS A 41 4.49 -8.17 -12.92
N VAL A 42 5.03 -6.96 -13.00
CA VAL A 42 6.12 -6.67 -13.90
C VAL A 42 7.33 -7.50 -13.45
N GLU A 43 7.74 -8.51 -14.21
CA GLU A 43 8.99 -9.25 -13.93
C GLU A 43 10.21 -8.52 -14.50
N ALA A 44 10.10 -7.22 -14.83
CA ALA A 44 11.28 -6.45 -15.16
C ALA A 44 12.29 -6.63 -14.02
N PRO A 45 13.52 -7.08 -14.33
CA PRO A 45 14.56 -7.24 -13.34
C PRO A 45 14.73 -5.87 -12.69
N ALA A 46 14.47 -5.81 -11.39
CA ALA A 46 14.86 -4.64 -10.64
C ALA A 46 16.39 -4.67 -10.67
N ILE A 47 16.97 -3.68 -11.34
CA ILE A 47 18.41 -3.52 -11.50
C ILE A 47 18.74 -2.21 -10.82
N PHE A 48 19.65 -2.25 -9.86
CA PHE A 48 20.26 -1.02 -9.38
C PHE A 48 21.41 -0.67 -10.30
N GLU A 49 21.41 0.57 -10.78
CA GLU A 49 22.59 1.14 -11.41
C GLU A 49 23.31 1.96 -10.35
N ASP A 50 24.50 1.52 -9.95
CA ASP A 50 25.39 2.37 -9.17
C ASP A 50 25.75 3.59 -10.05
N PRO A 51 25.37 4.82 -9.66
CA PRO A 51 25.53 5.99 -10.51
C PRO A 51 26.99 6.43 -10.68
N HIS A 52 27.93 5.81 -9.95
CA HIS A 52 29.36 6.05 -10.07
C HIS A 52 30.07 4.94 -10.87
N SER A 53 29.73 3.67 -10.64
CA SER A 53 30.38 2.54 -11.33
C SER A 53 29.65 2.05 -12.58
N LEU A 54 28.40 2.49 -12.80
CA LEU A 54 27.47 2.01 -13.84
C LEU A 54 27.27 0.48 -13.83
N LYS A 55 27.65 -0.19 -12.73
CA LYS A 55 27.44 -1.62 -12.57
C LYS A 55 25.99 -1.88 -12.19
N GLN A 56 25.40 -2.85 -12.88
CA GLN A 56 24.12 -3.42 -12.53
C GLN A 56 24.29 -4.32 -11.30
N ILE A 57 23.70 -3.95 -10.18
CA ILE A 57 23.68 -4.74 -8.95
C ILE A 57 22.33 -5.47 -8.87
N PRO A 58 22.30 -6.80 -8.66
CA PRO A 58 21.06 -7.53 -8.46
C PRO A 58 20.25 -6.92 -7.32
N CYS A 59 18.93 -6.78 -7.50
CA CYS A 59 18.10 -6.39 -6.37
C CYS A 59 18.02 -7.53 -5.33
N PRO A 60 18.21 -7.22 -4.03
CA PRO A 60 18.00 -8.19 -2.98
C PRO A 60 16.52 -8.55 -2.95
N SER A 61 16.25 -9.65 -2.27
CA SER A 61 14.92 -10.18 -2.10
C SER A 61 14.45 -9.95 -0.67
N ILE A 62 13.16 -9.67 -0.50
CA ILE A 62 12.51 -9.70 0.82
C ILE A 62 12.64 -11.08 1.50
N PHE A 63 12.95 -12.12 0.71
CA PHE A 63 13.15 -13.48 1.18
C PHE A 63 14.57 -13.74 1.73
N ASP A 64 15.53 -12.86 1.43
CA ASP A 64 16.87 -12.91 2.00
C ASP A 64 16.86 -12.44 3.47
N PRO A 65 17.90 -12.75 4.28
CA PRO A 65 18.06 -12.18 5.61
C PRO A 65 18.05 -10.64 5.57
N ALA A 66 17.54 -10.00 6.63
CA ALA A 66 17.57 -8.55 6.71
C ALA A 66 19.01 -8.03 6.88
N GLU A 67 19.38 -7.00 6.13
CA GLU A 67 20.68 -6.30 6.23
C GLU A 67 20.54 -4.91 6.86
N LYS A 68 19.33 -4.36 6.84
CA LYS A 68 19.01 -3.04 7.39
C LYS A 68 17.98 -3.19 8.49
N TYR A 69 17.98 -2.29 9.45
CA TYR A 69 16.91 -2.22 10.42
C TYR A 69 15.61 -1.72 9.77
N LEU A 70 15.70 -0.68 8.94
CA LEU A 70 14.52 -0.05 8.31
C LEU A 70 14.67 0.13 6.79
N SER A 71 13.65 -0.23 6.02
CA SER A 71 13.50 0.18 4.61
C SER A 71 12.33 1.14 4.46
N LEU A 72 12.55 2.26 3.79
CA LEU A 72 11.50 3.23 3.42
C LEU A 72 11.21 3.12 1.92
N ILE A 73 9.97 2.83 1.56
CA ILE A 73 9.53 2.62 0.19
C ILE A 73 8.74 3.83 -0.28
N VAL A 74 9.27 4.55 -1.27
CA VAL A 74 8.73 5.82 -1.77
C VAL A 74 8.28 5.63 -3.23
N PRO A 75 6.97 5.48 -3.51
CA PRO A 75 6.48 5.39 -4.88
C PRO A 75 6.45 6.80 -5.51
N ALA A 76 6.97 6.94 -6.73
CA ALA A 76 7.05 8.21 -7.44
C ALA A 76 6.45 8.09 -8.84
N PHE A 77 5.55 9.01 -9.20
CA PHE A 77 5.03 9.18 -10.55
C PHE A 77 4.76 10.66 -10.85
N ASN A 78 5.60 11.25 -11.70
CA ASN A 78 5.58 12.66 -12.02
C ASN A 78 5.65 13.56 -10.76
N GLU A 79 6.70 13.36 -9.97
CA GLU A 79 6.98 13.98 -8.69
C GLU A 79 8.21 14.90 -8.70
N GLU A 80 8.68 15.37 -9.86
CA GLU A 80 9.94 16.14 -10.00
C GLU A 80 10.07 17.29 -8.98
N HIS A 81 8.95 17.96 -8.67
CA HIS A 81 8.93 19.09 -7.74
C HIS A 81 8.66 18.72 -6.28
N ARG A 82 7.99 17.59 -6.01
CA ARG A 82 7.59 17.19 -4.65
C ARG A 82 8.58 16.24 -4.00
N LEU A 83 9.16 15.35 -4.81
CA LEU A 83 10.12 14.35 -4.36
C LEU A 83 11.36 14.95 -3.66
N PRO A 84 11.99 16.04 -4.15
CA PRO A 84 13.15 16.62 -3.47
C PRO A 84 12.83 17.02 -2.02
N VAL A 85 11.76 17.79 -1.81
CA VAL A 85 11.39 18.31 -0.48
C VAL A 85 11.13 17.15 0.50
N ALA A 86 10.38 16.13 0.04
CA ALA A 86 10.08 14.96 0.85
C ALA A 86 11.35 14.15 1.20
N LEU A 87 12.27 13.98 0.23
CA LEU A 87 13.52 13.26 0.46
C LEU A 87 14.51 14.05 1.34
N GLU A 88 14.56 15.38 1.25
CA GLU A 88 15.40 16.19 2.16
C GLU A 88 14.94 16.04 3.61
N GLU A 89 13.64 16.19 3.87
CA GLU A 89 13.08 16.01 5.23
C GLU A 89 13.38 14.59 5.75
N MET A 90 13.16 13.58 4.90
CA MET A 90 13.40 12.18 5.24
C MET A 90 14.87 11.87 5.53
N MET A 91 15.78 12.25 4.63
CA MET A 91 17.20 11.96 4.77
C MET A 91 17.81 12.69 5.97
N ASN A 92 17.40 13.95 6.23
CA ASN A 92 17.83 14.69 7.41
C ASN A 92 17.45 13.95 8.70
N TYR A 93 16.20 13.50 8.82
CA TYR A 93 15.74 12.73 9.97
C TYR A 93 16.52 11.41 10.13
N LEU A 94 16.65 10.63 9.06
CA LEU A 94 17.30 9.31 9.10
C LEU A 94 18.80 9.41 9.44
N GLN A 95 19.50 10.39 8.87
CA GLN A 95 20.92 10.63 9.17
C GLN A 95 21.12 11.07 10.63
N GLN A 96 20.27 11.96 11.15
CA GLN A 96 20.33 12.37 12.55
C GLN A 96 20.10 11.19 13.49
N ARG A 97 19.13 10.32 13.17
CA ARG A 97 18.85 9.11 13.95
C ARG A 97 20.02 8.13 13.91
N ALA A 98 20.59 7.86 12.75
CA ALA A 98 21.77 6.99 12.59
C ALA A 98 23.04 7.56 13.27
N ALA A 99 23.15 8.89 13.35
CA ALA A 99 24.23 9.53 14.10
C ALA A 99 24.09 9.32 15.61
N LYS A 100 22.86 9.35 16.13
CA LYS A 100 22.52 9.17 17.55
C LYS A 100 22.56 7.70 17.99
N ASP A 101 22.15 6.77 17.13
CA ASP A 101 22.08 5.34 17.39
C ASP A 101 22.86 4.57 16.32
N LYS A 102 24.03 4.03 16.70
CA LYS A 102 24.90 3.27 15.78
C LYS A 102 24.32 1.93 15.36
N SER A 103 23.32 1.41 16.07
CA SER A 103 22.63 0.18 15.69
C SER A 103 21.55 0.43 14.63
N PHE A 104 21.12 1.69 14.48
CA PHE A 104 20.11 2.07 13.49
C PHE A 104 20.73 2.14 12.09
N SER A 105 20.32 1.23 11.22
CA SER A 105 20.65 1.23 9.80
C SER A 105 19.38 1.35 8.96
N PHE A 106 19.47 2.07 7.85
CA PHE A 106 18.31 2.31 7.00
C PHE A 106 18.64 2.23 5.52
N GLU A 107 17.59 2.18 4.72
CA GLU A 107 17.64 2.47 3.30
C GLU A 107 16.34 3.15 2.82
N VAL A 108 16.45 3.92 1.76
CA VAL A 108 15.33 4.52 1.03
C VAL A 108 15.29 3.90 -0.37
N VAL A 109 14.16 3.29 -0.71
CA VAL A 109 13.89 2.67 -2.01
C VAL A 109 12.86 3.53 -2.74
N ILE A 110 13.34 4.33 -3.68
CA ILE A 110 12.50 5.15 -4.56
C ILE A 110 12.06 4.27 -5.72
N VAL A 111 10.76 4.19 -5.99
CA VAL A 111 10.21 3.39 -7.08
C VAL A 111 9.53 4.31 -8.09
N ASP A 112 10.21 4.54 -9.21
CA ASP A 112 9.67 5.33 -10.33
C ASP A 112 8.72 4.48 -11.16
N ASP A 113 7.44 4.83 -11.12
CA ASP A 113 6.35 4.16 -11.85
C ASP A 113 6.25 4.67 -13.30
N GLY A 114 7.41 4.82 -13.97
CA GLY A 114 7.51 5.28 -15.35
C GLY A 114 7.10 6.74 -15.56
N SER A 115 7.71 7.66 -14.80
CA SER A 115 7.46 9.10 -14.93
C SER A 115 7.88 9.63 -16.31
N ALA A 116 7.17 10.68 -16.75
CA ALA A 116 7.45 11.40 -18.00
C ALA A 116 8.17 12.75 -17.76
N ASP A 117 8.29 13.18 -16.52
CA ASP A 117 9.00 14.40 -16.10
C ASP A 117 10.43 14.08 -15.58
N GLY A 118 11.09 15.04 -14.94
CA GLY A 118 12.44 14.87 -14.38
C GLY A 118 12.53 14.02 -13.10
N THR A 119 11.47 13.34 -12.66
CA THR A 119 11.47 12.51 -11.42
C THR A 119 12.63 11.52 -11.39
N LYS A 120 12.89 10.83 -12.51
CA LYS A 120 14.00 9.87 -12.62
C LYS A 120 15.35 10.53 -12.32
N ARG A 121 15.61 11.69 -12.95
CA ARG A 121 16.86 12.46 -12.77
C ARG A 121 17.04 12.83 -11.30
N VAL A 122 16.01 13.40 -10.68
CA VAL A 122 16.00 13.76 -9.26
C VAL A 122 16.31 12.54 -8.38
N ALA A 123 15.65 11.40 -8.61
CA ALA A 123 15.88 10.20 -7.82
C ALA A 123 17.34 9.72 -7.88
N PHE A 124 17.97 9.75 -9.06
CA PHE A 124 19.38 9.37 -9.22
C PHE A 124 20.36 10.38 -8.59
N GLU A 125 20.02 11.66 -8.53
CA GLU A 125 20.82 12.67 -7.81
C GLU A 125 20.93 12.32 -6.31
N TYR A 126 19.87 11.78 -5.71
CA TYR A 126 19.90 11.32 -4.30
C TYR A 126 20.75 10.06 -4.11
N VAL A 127 20.75 9.13 -5.07
CA VAL A 127 21.66 7.96 -5.02
C VAL A 127 23.12 8.43 -5.04
N ARG A 128 23.47 9.40 -5.89
CA ARG A 128 24.82 10.00 -5.93
C ARG A 128 25.18 10.70 -4.62
N LYS A 129 24.22 11.44 -4.03
CA LYS A 129 24.43 12.19 -2.79
C LYS A 129 24.63 11.29 -1.57
N TYR A 130 23.93 10.15 -1.50
CA TYR A 130 23.85 9.33 -0.29
C TYR A 130 24.35 7.89 -0.44
N ASN A 131 24.90 7.55 -1.62
CA ASN A 131 25.34 6.21 -2.05
C ASN A 131 24.24 5.14 -2.15
N VAL A 132 24.55 4.07 -2.88
CA VAL A 132 23.61 2.97 -3.19
C VAL A 132 23.24 2.12 -1.98
N ASP A 133 23.99 2.19 -0.88
CA ASP A 133 23.69 1.46 0.33
C ASP A 133 22.57 2.13 1.15
N ASN A 134 22.41 3.46 1.06
CA ASN A 134 21.34 4.18 1.76
C ASN A 134 20.18 4.59 0.85
N VAL A 135 20.41 4.86 -0.44
CA VAL A 135 19.36 5.27 -1.37
C VAL A 135 19.44 4.45 -2.65
N ARG A 136 18.32 3.88 -3.07
CA ARG A 136 18.20 3.03 -4.24
C ARG A 136 17.00 3.44 -5.08
N VAL A 137 17.09 3.21 -6.39
CA VAL A 137 16.02 3.51 -7.34
C VAL A 137 15.62 2.25 -8.10
N ILE A 138 14.32 1.98 -8.18
CA ILE A 138 13.73 0.93 -9.03
C ILE A 138 12.91 1.63 -10.11
N LEU A 139 13.22 1.33 -11.37
CA LEU A 139 12.48 1.87 -12.53
C LEU A 139 11.51 0.82 -13.06
N LEU A 140 10.21 1.15 -13.09
CA LEU A 140 9.20 0.25 -13.67
C LEU A 140 9.04 0.42 -15.19
N GLY A 141 9.60 1.49 -15.77
CA GLY A 141 9.63 1.75 -17.21
C GLY A 141 8.32 2.29 -17.80
N ARG A 142 7.16 2.00 -17.19
CA ARG A 142 5.85 2.58 -17.52
C ARG A 142 4.96 2.63 -16.28
N ASN A 143 3.88 3.41 -16.35
CA ASN A 143 2.91 3.50 -15.25
C ASN A 143 2.08 2.23 -15.10
N HIS A 144 2.30 1.53 -14.00
CA HIS A 144 1.57 0.36 -13.56
C HIS A 144 0.57 0.67 -12.44
N GLY A 145 0.82 1.75 -11.69
CA GLY A 145 0.03 2.20 -10.56
C GLY A 145 0.79 2.08 -9.23
N LYS A 146 0.37 2.90 -8.26
CA LYS A 146 0.97 3.00 -6.92
C LYS A 146 1.15 1.65 -6.22
N GLY A 147 0.14 0.78 -6.28
CA GLY A 147 0.20 -0.55 -5.67
C GLY A 147 1.30 -1.43 -6.25
N GLU A 148 1.56 -1.37 -7.57
CA GLU A 148 2.67 -2.09 -8.18
C GLU A 148 4.03 -1.50 -7.75
N ALA A 149 4.15 -0.17 -7.72
CA ALA A 149 5.36 0.51 -7.26
C ALA A 149 5.71 0.14 -5.82
N ILE A 150 4.73 0.21 -4.90
CA ILE A 150 4.92 -0.21 -3.51
C ILE A 150 5.27 -1.69 -3.42
N ARG A 151 4.54 -2.57 -4.12
CA ARG A 151 4.82 -4.01 -4.13
C ARG A 151 6.26 -4.28 -4.54
N LYS A 152 6.73 -3.64 -5.62
CA LYS A 152 8.10 -3.79 -6.11
C LYS A 152 9.13 -3.31 -5.10
N GLY A 153 8.93 -2.13 -4.50
CA GLY A 153 9.83 -1.63 -3.46
C GLY A 153 9.90 -2.56 -2.24
N MET A 154 8.75 -3.05 -1.79
CA MET A 154 8.65 -3.97 -0.64
C MET A 154 9.35 -5.30 -0.91
N LEU A 155 9.13 -5.92 -2.08
CA LEU A 155 9.75 -7.20 -2.43
C LEU A 155 11.26 -7.13 -2.64
N HIS A 156 11.82 -5.93 -2.81
CA HIS A 156 13.26 -5.70 -3.03
C HIS A 156 13.93 -4.92 -1.88
N SER A 157 13.33 -4.93 -0.69
CA SER A 157 13.81 -4.25 0.50
C SER A 157 14.58 -5.15 1.47
N ARG A 158 15.57 -4.57 2.16
CA ARG A 158 16.53 -5.21 3.07
C ARG A 158 16.20 -5.05 4.55
N GLY A 159 15.17 -4.28 4.89
CA GLY A 159 14.77 -3.93 6.24
C GLY A 159 14.15 -5.06 7.05
N GLU A 160 14.37 -5.04 8.37
CA GLU A 160 13.58 -5.79 9.35
C GLU A 160 12.16 -5.21 9.47
N LEU A 161 12.08 -3.88 9.46
CA LEU A 161 10.85 -3.10 9.35
C LEU A 161 10.81 -2.40 8.00
N LEU A 162 9.62 -2.34 7.40
CA LEU A 162 9.39 -1.74 6.09
C LEU A 162 8.28 -0.71 6.19
N LEU A 163 8.59 0.56 5.90
CA LEU A 163 7.63 1.66 5.86
C LEU A 163 7.35 2.03 4.41
N MET A 164 6.09 2.01 3.98
CA MET A 164 5.68 2.79 2.81
C MET A 164 5.24 4.19 3.22
N LEU A 165 5.56 5.18 2.38
CA LEU A 165 5.16 6.57 2.54
C LEU A 165 5.10 7.27 1.19
N ASP A 166 4.24 8.28 1.09
CA ASP A 166 4.03 9.04 -0.14
C ASP A 166 5.21 9.99 -0.45
N ALA A 167 5.50 10.18 -1.75
CA ALA A 167 6.59 11.04 -2.23
C ALA A 167 6.33 12.55 -2.09
N ASP A 168 5.18 12.95 -1.54
CA ASP A 168 4.77 14.36 -1.45
C ASP A 168 5.01 15.00 -0.09
N GLY A 169 5.49 14.24 0.90
CA GLY A 169 5.74 14.75 2.25
C GLY A 169 4.46 15.07 3.03
N ALA A 170 3.29 14.56 2.60
CA ALA A 170 2.03 14.85 3.27
C ALA A 170 1.97 14.33 4.71
N THR A 171 2.69 13.24 5.02
CA THR A 171 2.82 12.71 6.39
C THR A 171 4.20 13.05 6.96
N LYS A 172 4.25 13.50 8.21
CA LYS A 172 5.51 13.83 8.87
C LYS A 172 6.36 12.60 9.14
N ILE A 173 7.61 12.61 8.69
CA ILE A 173 8.52 11.47 8.83
C ILE A 173 8.75 11.09 10.30
N THR A 174 8.70 12.05 11.21
CA THR A 174 8.86 11.84 12.66
C THR A 174 7.78 10.93 13.25
N ASP A 175 6.60 10.81 12.60
CA ASP A 175 5.56 9.87 13.05
C ASP A 175 5.91 8.41 12.78
N LEU A 176 7.00 8.12 12.07
CA LEU A 176 7.56 6.78 11.97
C LEU A 176 7.76 6.16 13.36
N GLU A 177 8.25 6.94 14.32
CA GLU A 177 8.53 6.45 15.68
C GLU A 177 7.25 6.00 16.38
N LYS A 178 6.10 6.60 16.06
CA LYS A 178 4.82 6.18 16.64
C LYS A 178 4.44 4.79 16.15
N LEU A 179 4.56 4.52 14.86
CA LEU A 179 4.25 3.21 14.27
C LEU A 179 5.23 2.15 14.79
N GLU A 180 6.52 2.48 14.76
CA GLU A 180 7.60 1.63 15.24
C GLU A 180 7.43 1.25 16.71
N ASN A 181 7.22 2.22 17.61
CA ASN A 181 7.05 1.97 19.03
C ASN A 181 5.85 1.08 19.31
N GLN A 182 4.75 1.23 18.57
CA GLN A 182 3.58 0.38 18.70
C GLN A 182 3.89 -1.07 18.28
N ILE A 183 4.56 -1.29 17.15
CA ILE A 183 5.02 -2.62 16.72
C ILE A 183 5.92 -3.25 17.78
N LEU A 184 6.94 -2.53 18.25
CA LEU A 184 7.88 -3.02 19.26
C LEU A 184 7.18 -3.36 20.58
N SER A 185 6.21 -2.53 21.00
CA SER A 185 5.46 -2.77 22.24
C SER A 185 4.60 -4.03 22.18
N VAL A 186 3.96 -4.29 21.02
CA VAL A 186 3.12 -5.47 20.82
C VAL A 186 3.98 -6.72 20.68
N ALA A 187 5.06 -6.64 19.90
CA ALA A 187 6.04 -7.69 19.77
C ALA A 187 6.53 -8.15 21.16
N ARG A 188 7.03 -7.21 21.99
CA ARG A 188 7.49 -7.48 23.38
C ARG A 188 6.45 -8.20 24.24
N LYS A 189 5.17 -7.84 24.11
CA LYS A 189 4.09 -8.50 24.86
C LYS A 189 3.86 -9.94 24.39
N GLU A 190 3.94 -10.20 23.09
CA GLU A 190 3.81 -11.55 22.54
C GLU A 190 4.96 -12.46 22.98
N PHE A 191 6.19 -11.94 23.08
CA PHE A 191 7.31 -12.66 23.69
C PHE A 191 7.04 -13.06 25.15
N ASN A 192 6.54 -12.11 25.96
CA ASN A 192 6.33 -12.33 27.39
C ASN A 192 5.10 -13.19 27.70
N SER A 193 4.16 -13.33 26.76
CA SER A 193 2.89 -14.03 26.98
C SER A 193 2.85 -15.45 26.41
N GLY A 194 3.86 -15.88 25.63
CA GLY A 194 3.94 -17.21 25.05
C GLY A 194 4.82 -18.18 25.84
N ASP A 195 4.53 -19.49 25.75
CA ASP A 195 5.33 -20.64 26.23
C ASP A 195 6.76 -20.73 25.62
N LEU A 196 7.25 -19.66 25.00
CA LEU A 196 8.55 -19.56 24.31
C LEU A 196 9.74 -19.33 25.26
N ALA A 197 9.52 -19.39 26.58
CA ALA A 197 10.59 -19.43 27.57
C ALA A 197 11.47 -20.70 27.47
N ALA A 198 11.13 -21.65 26.58
CA ALA A 198 11.81 -22.95 26.44
C ALA A 198 12.57 -23.17 25.12
N SER A 199 12.66 -22.19 24.20
CA SER A 199 13.50 -22.33 22.99
C SER A 199 14.55 -21.23 22.88
N ASP A 200 15.81 -21.63 22.82
CA ASP A 200 17.05 -20.82 22.75
C ASP A 200 17.15 -19.92 21.49
N SER A 201 16.09 -19.81 20.69
CA SER A 201 15.98 -18.91 19.55
C SER A 201 15.38 -17.57 19.98
N THR A 202 16.19 -16.52 19.98
CA THR A 202 15.73 -15.13 20.09
C THR A 202 14.84 -14.82 18.89
N VAL A 203 13.52 -14.95 19.06
CA VAL A 203 12.56 -14.54 18.02
C VAL A 203 12.81 -13.05 17.73
N LYS A 204 12.92 -12.67 16.46
CA LYS A 204 13.15 -11.27 16.06
C LYS A 204 11.83 -10.58 15.78
N VAL A 205 11.74 -9.28 16.00
CA VAL A 205 10.55 -8.48 15.66
C VAL A 205 10.18 -8.66 14.18
N ALA A 206 11.18 -8.80 13.31
CA ALA A 206 11.00 -9.06 11.88
C ALA A 206 10.16 -10.31 11.58
N ASP A 207 10.19 -11.32 12.45
CA ASP A 207 9.53 -12.62 12.27
C ASP A 207 8.11 -12.66 12.81
N ILE A 208 7.73 -11.69 13.66
CA ILE A 208 6.38 -11.60 14.24
C ILE A 208 5.45 -10.89 13.24
N PRO A 209 4.32 -11.50 12.84
CA PRO A 209 3.43 -10.94 11.83
C PRO A 209 2.61 -9.75 12.33
N LEU A 210 3.22 -8.56 12.32
CA LEU A 210 2.61 -7.28 12.71
C LEU A 210 2.61 -6.24 11.58
N ALA A 211 1.59 -5.39 11.56
CA ALA A 211 1.53 -4.19 10.75
C ALA A 211 0.96 -2.99 11.54
N ALA A 212 1.40 -1.78 11.20
CA ALA A 212 0.98 -0.53 11.81
C ALA A 212 0.59 0.48 10.73
N PHE A 213 -0.67 0.89 10.72
CA PHE A 213 -1.23 1.78 9.70
C PHE A 213 -1.42 3.17 10.30
N GLY A 214 -0.82 4.17 9.66
CA GLY A 214 -1.13 5.56 9.93
C GLY A 214 -2.59 5.86 9.62
N SER A 215 -3.18 6.79 10.37
CA SER A 215 -4.59 7.14 10.26
C SER A 215 -4.82 8.63 10.37
N ARG A 216 -5.60 9.15 9.42
CA ARG A 216 -6.09 10.53 9.37
C ARG A 216 -7.55 10.62 9.84
N ALA A 217 -8.13 9.54 10.37
CA ALA A 217 -9.53 9.52 10.78
C ALA A 217 -9.87 10.61 11.82
N HIS A 218 -8.91 10.99 12.66
CA HIS A 218 -9.05 12.09 13.62
C HIS A 218 -9.13 13.49 12.97
N LEU A 219 -8.70 13.63 11.70
CA LEU A 219 -8.84 14.86 10.92
C LEU A 219 -10.16 14.92 10.14
N GLU A 220 -10.80 13.76 9.93
CA GLU A 220 -12.04 13.64 9.16
C GLU A 220 -13.17 14.45 9.80
N GLU A 221 -13.29 14.42 11.12
CA GLU A 221 -14.32 15.16 11.86
C GLU A 221 -14.24 16.67 11.61
N LYS A 222 -13.03 17.24 11.56
CA LYS A 222 -12.79 18.66 11.23
C LYS A 222 -13.09 18.97 9.76
N ALA A 223 -12.89 18.02 8.86
CA ALA A 223 -13.14 18.20 7.43
C ALA A 223 -14.62 18.03 7.05
N LEU A 224 -15.39 17.22 7.80
CA LEU A 224 -16.80 16.95 7.52
C LEU A 224 -17.71 18.17 7.70
N SER A 225 -17.35 19.09 8.60
CA SER A 225 -18.11 20.30 8.88
C SER A 225 -17.99 21.38 7.79
N THR A 226 -16.97 21.31 6.94
CA THR A 226 -16.68 22.35 5.93
C THR A 226 -16.99 21.90 4.50
N ARG A 227 -17.28 20.61 4.27
CA ARG A 227 -17.45 20.02 2.93
C ARG A 227 -18.90 19.98 2.46
N LYS A 228 -19.09 20.06 1.13
CA LYS A 228 -20.41 19.90 0.49
C LYS A 228 -21.00 18.51 0.78
N TRP A 229 -22.31 18.45 1.03
CA TRP A 229 -23.02 17.25 1.48
C TRP A 229 -22.84 16.01 0.58
N TYR A 230 -22.80 16.18 -0.75
CA TYR A 230 -22.65 15.06 -1.69
C TYR A 230 -21.28 14.38 -1.57
N ARG A 231 -20.22 15.12 -1.17
CA ARG A 231 -18.90 14.54 -0.92
C ARG A 231 -18.95 13.63 0.31
N ASN A 232 -19.71 14.02 1.33
CA ASN A 232 -19.91 13.21 2.53
C ASN A 232 -20.72 11.94 2.21
N PHE A 233 -21.74 12.04 1.35
CA PHE A 233 -22.50 10.88 0.88
C PHE A 233 -21.61 9.89 0.10
N LEU A 234 -20.83 10.38 -0.88
CA LEU A 234 -19.92 9.55 -1.66
C LEU A 234 -18.84 8.88 -0.79
N MET A 235 -18.29 9.62 0.17
CA MET A 235 -17.31 9.09 1.12
C MET A 235 -17.91 7.98 1.99
N LYS A 236 -19.11 8.19 2.55
CA LYS A 236 -19.82 7.16 3.33
C LYS A 236 -20.13 5.91 2.48
N GLY A 237 -20.54 6.11 1.23
CA GLY A 237 -20.74 5.03 0.27
C GLY A 237 -19.45 4.24 0.01
N PHE A 238 -18.33 4.94 -0.21
CA PHE A 238 -17.03 4.30 -0.37
C PHE A 238 -16.61 3.52 0.89
N HIS A 239 -16.79 4.09 2.09
CA HIS A 239 -16.53 3.38 3.36
C HIS A 239 -17.38 2.12 3.50
N LEU A 240 -18.65 2.15 3.09
CA LEU A 240 -19.50 0.96 3.07
C LEU A 240 -18.94 -0.11 2.12
N VAL A 241 -18.50 0.26 0.93
CA VAL A 241 -17.90 -0.70 -0.03
C VAL A 241 -16.59 -1.28 0.51
N VAL A 242 -15.75 -0.47 1.14
CA VAL A 242 -14.52 -0.93 1.81
C VAL A 242 -14.85 -1.92 2.93
N LEU A 243 -15.82 -1.58 3.79
CA LEU A 243 -16.29 -2.46 4.86
C LEU A 243 -16.82 -3.79 4.32
N LEU A 244 -17.63 -3.75 3.28
CA LEU A 244 -18.17 -4.95 2.64
C LEU A 244 -17.10 -5.77 1.93
N SER A 245 -15.97 -5.18 1.53
CA SER A 245 -14.92 -5.88 0.78
C SER A 245 -13.84 -6.44 1.70
N ALA A 246 -13.25 -5.62 2.56
CA ALA A 246 -12.15 -5.98 3.44
C ALA A 246 -12.58 -6.32 4.89
N GLY A 247 -13.83 -6.03 5.26
CA GLY A 247 -14.36 -6.21 6.63
C GLY A 247 -14.01 -5.05 7.58
N PRO A 248 -14.52 -5.09 8.83
CA PRO A 248 -14.35 -4.02 9.82
C PRO A 248 -12.96 -4.01 10.48
N GLY A 249 -12.57 -2.92 11.14
CA GLY A 249 -11.41 -2.91 12.05
C GLY A 249 -10.30 -1.91 11.73
N ILE A 250 -10.34 -1.24 10.57
CA ILE A 250 -9.46 -0.12 10.23
C ILE A 250 -10.33 1.02 9.69
N ARG A 251 -10.20 2.22 10.27
CA ARG A 251 -11.00 3.39 9.87
C ARG A 251 -10.40 4.06 8.62
N ASP A 252 -9.10 4.36 8.64
CA ASP A 252 -8.41 4.95 7.49
C ASP A 252 -7.58 3.90 6.75
N THR A 253 -8.20 3.26 5.77
CA THR A 253 -7.51 2.26 4.94
C THR A 253 -6.54 2.88 3.95
N GLN A 254 -6.70 4.15 3.57
CA GLN A 254 -6.02 4.77 2.42
C GLN A 254 -4.91 5.74 2.82
N CYS A 255 -4.45 5.71 4.06
CA CYS A 255 -3.26 6.46 4.47
C CYS A 255 -2.03 5.82 3.82
N GLY A 256 -1.22 6.60 3.12
CA GLY A 256 0.01 6.12 2.48
C GLY A 256 1.14 5.77 3.45
N PHE A 257 0.96 6.00 4.75
CA PHE A 257 1.99 5.81 5.78
C PHE A 257 1.74 4.51 6.57
N LYS A 258 2.37 3.41 6.17
CA LYS A 258 2.15 2.09 6.78
C LYS A 258 3.44 1.32 6.97
N MET A 259 3.63 0.78 8.16
CA MET A 259 4.80 0.00 8.54
C MET A 259 4.45 -1.48 8.68
N PHE A 260 5.34 -2.34 8.22
CA PHE A 260 5.21 -3.78 8.22
C PHE A 260 6.47 -4.40 8.79
N THR A 261 6.29 -5.48 9.55
CA THR A 261 7.37 -6.43 9.83
C THR A 261 7.76 -7.17 8.56
N ARG A 262 9.02 -7.62 8.44
CA ARG A 262 9.51 -8.36 7.26
C ARG A 262 8.65 -9.58 6.95
N SER A 263 8.26 -10.36 7.96
CA SER A 263 7.38 -11.52 7.81
C SER A 263 6.00 -11.16 7.23
N SER A 264 5.40 -10.07 7.71
CA SER A 264 4.15 -9.54 7.16
C SER A 264 4.32 -9.08 5.72
N ALA A 265 5.37 -8.30 5.43
CA ALA A 265 5.64 -7.81 4.08
C ALA A 265 5.80 -8.97 3.07
N ARG A 266 6.52 -10.04 3.44
CA ARG A 266 6.67 -11.25 2.60
C ARG A 266 5.31 -11.84 2.22
N LYS A 267 4.41 -12.03 3.19
CA LYS A 267 3.08 -12.61 2.95
C LYS A 267 2.20 -11.68 2.13
N LEU A 268 2.15 -10.39 2.49
CA LEU A 268 1.24 -9.42 1.90
C LEU A 268 1.63 -9.08 0.46
N PHE A 269 2.87 -8.64 0.22
CA PHE A 269 3.29 -8.13 -1.09
C PHE A 269 3.59 -9.24 -2.11
N SER A 270 3.69 -10.49 -1.67
CA SER A 270 3.68 -11.65 -2.58
C SER A 270 2.28 -11.98 -3.10
N ASN A 271 1.23 -11.54 -2.39
CA ASN A 271 -0.17 -11.92 -2.66
C ASN A 271 -1.05 -10.77 -3.13
N ILE A 272 -0.62 -9.52 -2.97
CA ILE A 272 -1.31 -8.35 -3.51
C ILE A 272 -1.45 -8.42 -5.03
N ARG A 273 -2.63 -8.08 -5.55
CA ARG A 273 -2.98 -8.15 -6.98
C ARG A 273 -3.42 -6.81 -7.56
N LEU A 274 -4.07 -5.97 -6.75
CA LEU A 274 -4.51 -4.64 -7.15
C LEU A 274 -3.28 -3.73 -7.29
N ARG A 275 -3.15 -3.11 -8.47
CA ARG A 275 -1.96 -2.32 -8.84
C ARG A 275 -2.14 -0.83 -8.61
N ARG A 276 -3.37 -0.35 -8.45
CA ARG A 276 -3.71 1.07 -8.36
C ARG A 276 -4.11 1.45 -6.94
N TRP A 277 -5.08 2.34 -6.77
CA TRP A 277 -5.44 2.98 -5.50
C TRP A 277 -6.06 2.05 -4.47
N CYS A 278 -6.70 0.95 -4.90
CA CYS A 278 -7.40 0.04 -3.98
C CYS A 278 -6.50 -1.04 -3.36
N PHE A 279 -5.20 -1.07 -3.69
CA PHE A 279 -4.22 -2.00 -3.11
C PHE A 279 -4.19 -1.94 -1.58
N ASP A 280 -4.40 -0.75 -1.02
CA ASP A 280 -4.48 -0.50 0.41
C ASP A 280 -5.61 -1.26 1.11
N VAL A 281 -6.76 -1.40 0.43
CA VAL A 281 -7.92 -2.13 0.93
C VAL A 281 -7.68 -3.65 0.81
N GLU A 282 -7.00 -4.07 -0.25
CA GLU A 282 -6.55 -5.46 -0.39
C GLU A 282 -5.56 -5.86 0.71
N LEU A 283 -4.65 -4.97 1.10
CA LEU A 283 -3.75 -5.21 2.23
C LEU A 283 -4.52 -5.47 3.53
N VAL A 284 -5.60 -4.73 3.81
CA VAL A 284 -6.45 -4.97 4.98
C VAL A 284 -7.09 -6.36 4.92
N TYR A 285 -7.60 -6.76 3.75
CA TYR A 285 -8.17 -8.08 3.53
C TYR A 285 -7.12 -9.18 3.79
N LEU A 286 -5.94 -9.05 3.19
CA LEU A 286 -4.85 -10.03 3.31
C LEU A 286 -4.30 -10.10 4.74
N CYS A 287 -4.19 -8.97 5.46
CA CYS A 287 -3.79 -8.98 6.87
C CYS A 287 -4.72 -9.88 7.68
N LYS A 288 -6.04 -9.75 7.50
CA LYS A 288 -7.02 -10.60 8.19
C LYS A 288 -6.93 -12.05 7.77
N HIS A 289 -6.78 -12.31 6.47
CA HIS A 289 -6.61 -13.66 5.96
C HIS A 289 -5.42 -14.38 6.59
N PHE A 290 -4.29 -13.70 6.75
CA PHE A 290 -3.08 -14.25 7.35
C PHE A 290 -3.02 -14.14 8.89
N GLY A 291 -4.04 -13.58 9.54
CA GLY A 291 -4.03 -13.32 10.98
C GLY A 291 -2.97 -12.30 11.42
N ILE A 292 -2.52 -11.43 10.52
CA ILE A 292 -1.57 -10.34 10.82
C ILE A 292 -2.30 -9.29 11.65
N ARG A 293 -1.77 -9.00 12.84
CA ARG A 293 -2.34 -7.96 13.71
C ARG A 293 -2.01 -6.59 13.17
N VAL A 294 -3.06 -5.81 12.88
CA VAL A 294 -2.94 -4.44 12.39
C VAL A 294 -3.24 -3.46 13.52
N LEU A 295 -2.32 -2.52 13.75
CA LEU A 295 -2.46 -1.41 14.69
C LEU A 295 -2.82 -0.16 13.89
N GLU A 296 -3.80 0.63 14.32
CA GLU A 296 -4.15 1.91 13.68
C GLU A 296 -3.64 3.07 14.56
N ILE A 297 -2.82 3.96 14.00
CA ILE A 297 -2.10 5.01 14.74
C ILE A 297 -2.37 6.37 14.11
N SER A 298 -2.75 7.37 14.91
CA SER A 298 -2.92 8.74 14.42
C SER A 298 -1.59 9.36 13.97
N VAL A 299 -1.57 9.91 12.75
CA VAL A 299 -0.39 10.58 12.17
C VAL A 299 -0.70 12.03 11.79
N ASN A 300 0.30 12.90 11.89
CA ASN A 300 0.25 14.27 11.43
C ASN A 300 0.29 14.28 9.90
N TRP A 301 -0.81 14.74 9.32
CA TRP A 301 -1.00 14.78 7.88
C TRP A 301 -1.44 16.18 7.45
N SER A 302 -0.83 16.69 6.39
CA SER A 302 -1.19 17.97 5.75
C SER A 302 -1.52 17.75 4.28
N GLU A 303 -2.49 18.52 3.78
CA GLU A 303 -2.85 18.48 2.37
C GLU A 303 -1.77 19.15 1.53
N ILE A 304 -1.19 18.39 0.60
CA ILE A 304 -0.20 18.87 -0.36
C ILE A 304 -0.89 19.05 -1.73
N PRO A 305 -0.83 20.22 -2.37
CA PRO A 305 -1.44 20.43 -3.67
C PRO A 305 -0.77 19.54 -4.75
N GLY A 306 -1.52 19.25 -5.82
CA GLY A 306 -1.04 18.42 -6.94
C GLY A 306 -1.41 16.93 -6.85
N SER A 307 -2.48 16.59 -6.13
CA SER A 307 -3.00 15.21 -6.04
C SER A 307 -3.19 14.57 -7.42
N LYS A 308 -2.67 13.35 -7.57
CA LYS A 308 -2.80 12.54 -8.80
C LYS A 308 -4.11 11.73 -8.83
N VAL A 309 -4.93 11.79 -7.78
CA VAL A 309 -6.23 11.12 -7.72
C VAL A 309 -7.27 11.96 -8.44
N ASN A 310 -7.62 11.58 -9.66
CA ASN A 310 -8.70 12.21 -10.43
C ASN A 310 -10.07 11.65 -9.98
N PRO A 311 -11.13 12.47 -9.80
CA PRO A 311 -12.49 12.00 -9.54
C PRO A 311 -13.01 10.93 -10.50
N LEU A 312 -12.57 10.95 -11.76
CA LEU A 312 -12.87 9.91 -12.77
C LEU A 312 -12.29 8.53 -12.42
N SER A 313 -11.41 8.44 -11.42
CA SER A 313 -10.85 7.19 -10.91
C SER A 313 -11.81 6.45 -9.98
N ILE A 314 -12.82 7.13 -9.41
CA ILE A 314 -13.71 6.56 -8.39
C ILE A 314 -14.50 5.33 -8.92
N PRO A 315 -15.09 5.35 -10.12
CA PRO A 315 -15.77 4.17 -10.67
C PRO A 315 -14.82 2.97 -10.82
N ASN A 316 -13.58 3.21 -11.27
CA ASN A 316 -12.57 2.16 -11.39
C ASN A 316 -12.19 1.59 -10.02
N MET A 317 -12.10 2.42 -8.99
CA MET A 317 -11.84 1.98 -7.62
C MET A 317 -12.98 1.09 -7.09
N LEU A 318 -14.23 1.51 -7.27
CA LEU A 318 -15.39 0.69 -6.87
C LEU A 318 -15.39 -0.66 -7.61
N TRP A 319 -15.10 -0.65 -8.90
CA TRP A 319 -14.96 -1.86 -9.71
C TRP A 319 -13.83 -2.77 -9.20
N GLU A 320 -12.66 -2.22 -8.87
CA GLU A 320 -11.55 -2.99 -8.28
C GLU A 320 -11.94 -3.64 -6.95
N LEU A 321 -12.67 -2.95 -6.09
CA LEU A 321 -13.13 -3.50 -4.81
C LEU A 321 -14.14 -4.64 -4.99
N VAL A 322 -15.09 -4.50 -5.92
CA VAL A 322 -16.06 -5.56 -6.24
C VAL A 322 -15.34 -6.79 -6.80
N LEU A 323 -14.42 -6.60 -7.76
CA LEU A 323 -13.62 -7.68 -8.32
C LEU A 323 -12.77 -8.38 -7.26
N MET A 324 -12.15 -7.61 -6.37
CA MET A 324 -11.36 -8.15 -5.25
C MET A 324 -12.21 -8.98 -4.31
N SER A 325 -13.38 -8.45 -3.90
CA SER A 325 -14.30 -9.14 -3.02
C SER A 325 -14.75 -10.48 -3.60
N ILE A 326 -15.18 -10.49 -4.87
CA ILE A 326 -15.62 -11.72 -5.54
C ILE A 326 -14.43 -12.65 -5.79
N GLY A 327 -13.30 -12.12 -6.26
CA GLY A 327 -12.09 -12.88 -6.56
C GLY A 327 -11.62 -13.70 -5.37
N TYR A 328 -11.48 -13.08 -4.19
CA TYR A 328 -11.06 -13.80 -2.99
C TYR A 328 -12.16 -14.68 -2.38
N ARG A 329 -13.41 -14.20 -2.28
CA ARG A 329 -14.50 -14.96 -1.64
C ARG A 329 -14.88 -16.23 -2.39
N THR A 330 -14.75 -16.22 -3.70
CA THR A 330 -15.02 -17.41 -4.54
C THR A 330 -13.80 -18.34 -4.66
N GLY A 331 -12.66 -17.98 -4.07
CA GLY A 331 -11.40 -18.72 -4.21
C GLY A 331 -10.77 -18.64 -5.61
N MET A 332 -11.32 -17.81 -6.52
CA MET A 332 -10.71 -17.57 -7.83
C MET A 332 -9.32 -16.98 -7.68
N TRP A 333 -9.14 -16.01 -6.78
CA TRP A 333 -7.86 -15.40 -6.48
C TRP A 333 -7.19 -16.18 -5.35
N ARG A 334 -6.33 -17.13 -5.73
CA ARG A 334 -5.59 -17.95 -4.77
C ARG A 334 -4.57 -17.11 -4.02
N ILE A 335 -4.51 -17.34 -2.72
CA ILE A 335 -3.49 -16.79 -1.82
C ILE A 335 -2.44 -17.88 -1.60
N ARG A 336 -1.17 -17.53 -1.80
CA ARG A 336 -0.01 -18.38 -1.52
C ARG A 336 0.30 -18.25 -0.03
N THR A 337 0.18 -19.36 0.69
CA THR A 337 0.48 -19.49 2.12
C THR A 337 1.95 -19.70 2.38
#